data_AF-A0A1B0CF64-F1
#
_entry.id   AF-A0A1B0CF64-F1
#
_cell.length_a   1.000
_cell.length_b   1.000
_cell.length_c   1.000
_cell.angle_alpha   90.00
_cell.angle_beta   90.00
_cell.angle_gamma   90.00
#
_symmetry.space_group_name_H-M   'P 1'
#
loop_
_entity.id
_entity.type
_entity.pdbx_description
1 polymer ?
#
loop_
_entity_poly.entity_id
_entity_poly.type
_entity_poly.pdbx_seq_one_letter_code
_entity_poly.pdbx_strand_id
1 'polypeptide(L)'
;MLKSKSFDENKPNMTTLLSTQQLPIIDLAHMGTEEIPVKSVVNRVANQLHKAMSERGLAVLVNHGIPEEKLNTAWKYLDTFCELPADIKDVYLRKRDGVNHGYVKPGQEKFDGKKKELRHAFNICMLSGASLPEDPLPGFRDHIADLTKDFRNLSSLLLQALAVALGK
;
A
#
# COMPACT_ATOMS: atom_id res chain seq x y z
N MET A 1 11.62 -13.70 19.97
CA MET A 1 12.78 -12.79 20.18
C MET A 1 13.14 -12.20 18.82
N LEU A 2 12.60 -11.02 18.50
CA LEU A 2 12.91 -10.32 17.26
C LEU A 2 14.39 -9.94 17.29
N LYS A 3 15.21 -10.55 16.42
CA LYS A 3 16.59 -10.12 16.23
C LYS A 3 16.52 -8.72 15.62
N SER A 4 16.86 -7.70 16.41
CA SER A 4 17.16 -6.38 15.89
C SER A 4 18.21 -6.54 14.81
N LYS A 5 17.88 -6.20 13.55
CA LYS A 5 18.89 -6.07 12.51
C LYS A 5 19.89 -5.03 13.01
N SER A 6 21.11 -5.47 13.31
CA SER A 6 22.23 -4.58 13.58
C SER A 6 22.38 -3.65 12.38
N PHE A 7 22.42 -2.34 12.65
CA PHE A 7 22.86 -1.38 11.65
C PHE A 7 24.31 -1.72 11.31
N ASP A 8 24.54 -2.16 10.08
CA ASP A 8 25.86 -2.46 9.55
C ASP A 8 26.57 -1.12 9.26
N GLU A 9 27.51 -0.74 10.13
CA GLU A 9 28.27 0.52 10.07
C GLU A 9 29.14 0.64 8.79
N ASN A 10 29.31 -0.44 8.01
CA ASN A 10 30.09 -0.44 6.77
C ASN A 10 29.26 -0.26 5.48
N LYS A 11 27.95 0.03 5.59
CA LYS A 11 27.17 0.43 4.40
C LYS A 11 27.55 1.87 4.01
N PRO A 12 27.92 2.14 2.74
CA PRO A 12 28.05 3.52 2.30
C PRO A 12 26.73 4.24 2.61
N ASN A 13 26.79 5.42 3.24
CA ASN A 13 25.63 6.25 3.55
C ASN A 13 24.77 6.36 2.30
N MET A 14 23.69 5.57 2.25
CA MET A 14 22.91 5.41 1.05
C MET A 14 22.08 6.68 0.90
N THR A 15 22.50 7.55 -0.01
CA THR A 15 21.76 8.77 -0.35
C THR A 15 20.43 8.38 -0.96
N THR A 16 19.35 8.64 -0.23
CA THR A 16 17.96 8.43 -0.69
C THR A 16 17.32 9.77 -1.06
N LEU A 17 16.19 9.71 -1.77
CA LEU A 17 15.39 10.91 -2.03
C LEU A 17 14.84 11.52 -0.73
N LEU A 18 14.67 10.73 0.33
CA LEU A 18 14.28 11.21 1.66
C LEU A 18 15.44 11.88 2.39
N SER A 19 16.64 11.27 2.40
CA SER A 19 17.81 11.84 3.08
C SER A 19 18.30 13.13 2.42
N THR A 20 17.98 13.33 1.13
CA THR A 20 18.26 14.57 0.39
C THR A 20 17.07 15.53 0.32
N GLN A 21 15.96 15.23 1.02
CA GLN A 21 14.76 16.06 1.06
C GLN A 21 14.14 16.35 -0.32
N GLN A 22 14.34 15.44 -1.27
CA GLN A 22 13.78 15.54 -2.62
C GLN A 22 12.32 15.08 -2.68
N LEU A 23 11.85 14.32 -1.70
CA LEU A 23 10.45 13.91 -1.58
C LEU A 23 9.71 14.74 -0.53
N PRO A 24 8.59 15.38 -0.91
CA PRO A 24 7.72 16.04 0.04
C PRO A 24 7.14 15.02 1.03
N ILE A 25 7.29 15.32 2.33
CA ILE A 25 6.56 14.64 3.41
C ILE A 25 5.34 15.50 3.73
N ILE A 26 4.15 14.92 3.61
CA ILE A 26 2.88 15.61 3.83
C ILE A 26 2.21 15.00 5.05
N ASP A 27 2.07 15.82 6.08
CA ASP A 27 1.40 15.46 7.32
C ASP A 27 -0.12 15.66 7.19
N LEU A 28 -0.87 14.58 7.36
CA LEU A 28 -2.34 14.54 7.30
C LEU A 28 -3.01 14.65 8.68
N ALA A 29 -2.23 14.84 9.75
CA ALA A 29 -2.77 15.06 11.08
C ALA A 29 -3.79 16.21 11.07
N HIS A 30 -4.88 16.01 11.80
CA HIS A 30 -5.97 16.98 11.97
C HIS A 30 -6.72 17.36 10.68
N MET A 31 -6.59 16.59 9.60
CA MET A 31 -7.31 16.85 8.35
C MET A 31 -8.82 16.61 8.47
N GLY A 32 -9.26 15.89 9.51
CA GLY A 32 -10.66 15.50 9.71
C GLY A 32 -10.99 14.17 9.02
N THR A 33 -12.28 13.91 8.82
CA THR A 33 -12.74 12.74 8.05
C THR A 33 -13.24 13.19 6.67
N GLU A 34 -13.62 12.24 5.83
CA GLU A 34 -14.24 12.52 4.54
C GLU A 34 -15.52 13.36 4.68
N GLU A 35 -16.32 13.10 5.72
CA GLU A 35 -17.59 13.75 5.99
C GLU A 35 -17.42 15.10 6.69
N ILE A 36 -16.41 15.22 7.56
CA ILE A 36 -16.14 16.42 8.35
C ILE A 36 -14.67 16.84 8.21
N PRO A 37 -14.24 17.30 7.02
CA PRO A 37 -12.88 17.73 6.80
C PRO A 37 -12.62 19.11 7.42
N VAL A 38 -11.41 19.31 7.95
CA VAL A 38 -10.97 20.60 8.48
C VAL A 38 -10.45 21.45 7.32
N LYS A 39 -11.28 22.37 6.82
CA LYS A 39 -11.03 23.18 5.60
C LYS A 39 -9.64 23.81 5.54
N SER A 40 -9.14 24.38 6.64
CA SER A 40 -7.81 25.00 6.68
C SER A 40 -6.68 23.99 6.46
N VAL A 41 -6.82 22.79 7.04
CA VAL A 41 -5.86 21.69 6.87
C VAL A 41 -5.96 21.09 5.48
N VAL A 42 -7.18 20.91 4.95
CA VAL A 42 -7.38 20.48 3.56
C VAL A 42 -6.72 21.43 2.58
N ASN A 43 -6.89 22.74 2.72
CA ASN A 43 -6.24 23.72 1.85
C ASN A 43 -4.70 23.65 1.92
N ARG A 44 -4.13 23.44 3.12
CA ARG A 44 -2.67 23.22 3.28
C ARG A 44 -2.24 21.96 2.53
N VAL A 45 -2.90 20.83 2.78
CA VAL A 45 -2.59 19.54 2.16
C VAL A 45 -2.78 19.60 0.65
N ALA A 46 -3.82 20.27 0.16
CA ALA A 46 -4.10 20.52 -1.25
C ALA A 46 -2.92 21.20 -1.94
N ASN A 47 -2.42 22.31 -1.38
CA ASN A 47 -1.25 23.02 -1.91
C ASN A 47 0.01 22.14 -1.92
N GLN A 48 0.24 21.37 -0.85
CA GLN A 48 1.40 20.47 -0.74
C GLN A 48 1.31 19.32 -1.76
N LEU A 49 0.14 18.71 -1.92
CA LEU A 49 -0.11 17.65 -2.89
C LEU A 49 0.04 18.16 -4.32
N HIS A 50 -0.56 19.30 -4.66
CA HIS A 50 -0.45 19.89 -6.00
C HIS A 50 0.99 20.16 -6.38
N LYS A 51 1.77 20.76 -5.47
CA LYS A 51 3.21 20.97 -5.67
C LYS A 51 3.95 19.63 -5.85
N ALA A 52 3.73 18.67 -4.95
CA ALA A 52 4.40 17.37 -5.00
C ALA A 52 4.12 16.60 -6.31
N MET A 53 2.85 16.57 -6.72
CA MET A 53 2.43 15.90 -7.96
C MET A 53 2.96 16.62 -9.20
N SER A 54 2.97 17.96 -9.21
CA SER A 54 3.42 18.75 -10.38
C SER A 54 4.94 18.73 -10.56
N GLU A 55 5.71 18.71 -9.48
CA GLU A 55 7.18 18.80 -9.55
C GLU A 55 7.87 17.44 -9.51
N ARG A 56 7.33 16.47 -8.75
CA ARG A 56 7.98 15.17 -8.48
C ARG A 56 7.15 13.98 -8.92
N GLY A 57 5.83 14.14 -9.05
CA GLY A 57 4.90 13.04 -9.31
C GLY A 57 4.71 12.08 -8.13
N LEU A 58 5.27 12.38 -6.95
CA LEU A 58 5.17 11.53 -5.78
C LEU A 58 5.34 12.29 -4.44
N ALA A 59 4.77 11.76 -3.37
CA ALA A 59 4.85 12.29 -2.01
C ALA A 59 4.85 11.16 -0.98
N VAL A 60 5.36 11.43 0.22
CA VAL A 60 5.24 10.53 1.38
C VAL A 60 4.19 11.11 2.33
N LEU A 61 3.21 10.30 2.71
CA LEU A 61 2.14 10.71 3.63
C LEU A 61 2.45 10.19 5.03
N VAL A 62 2.30 11.04 6.04
CA VAL A 62 2.44 10.67 7.46
C VAL A 62 1.18 11.08 8.23
N ASN A 63 0.95 10.43 9.37
CA ASN A 63 -0.25 10.62 10.19
C ASN A 63 -1.55 10.47 9.38
N HIS A 64 -1.58 9.52 8.45
CA HIS A 64 -2.68 9.27 7.52
C HIS A 64 -3.90 8.59 8.16
N GLY A 65 -3.84 8.27 9.47
CA GLY A 65 -4.98 7.76 10.24
C GLY A 65 -5.28 6.26 10.05
N ILE A 66 -4.54 5.54 9.21
CA ILE A 66 -4.69 4.08 9.08
C ILE A 66 -3.99 3.42 10.29
N PRO A 67 -4.68 2.58 11.07
CA PRO A 67 -4.07 1.90 12.21
C PRO A 67 -2.93 0.98 11.78
N GLU A 68 -1.78 1.10 12.46
CA GLU A 68 -0.59 0.29 12.16
C GLU A 68 -0.86 -1.21 12.34
N GLU A 69 -1.71 -1.59 13.30
CA GLU A 69 -2.12 -2.97 13.54
C GLU A 69 -2.77 -3.61 12.32
N LYS A 70 -3.63 -2.88 11.59
CA LYS A 70 -4.30 -3.41 10.38
C LYS A 70 -3.30 -3.62 9.25
N LEU A 71 -2.34 -2.70 9.08
CA LEU A 71 -1.25 -2.83 8.11
C LEU A 71 -0.36 -4.03 8.45
N ASN A 72 0.05 -4.16 9.72
CA ASN A 72 0.86 -5.27 10.19
C ASN A 72 0.14 -6.61 10.05
N THR A 73 -1.17 -6.64 10.27
CA THR A 73 -2.00 -7.84 10.07
C THR A 73 -2.04 -8.25 8.59
N ALA A 74 -2.22 -7.30 7.67
CA ALA A 74 -2.18 -7.60 6.24
C ALA A 74 -0.82 -8.13 5.78
N TRP A 75 0.28 -7.55 6.26
CA TRP A 75 1.64 -8.05 6.00
C TRP A 75 1.84 -9.46 6.57
N LYS A 76 1.42 -9.70 7.82
CA LYS A 76 1.49 -11.03 8.44
C LYS A 76 0.74 -12.09 7.64
N TYR A 77 -0.43 -11.76 7.11
CA TYR A 77 -1.18 -12.66 6.24
C TYR A 77 -0.42 -12.98 4.94
N LEU A 78 0.19 -11.98 4.30
CA LEU A 78 1.00 -12.20 3.10
C LEU A 78 2.25 -13.02 3.41
N ASP A 79 2.94 -12.75 4.51
CA ASP A 79 4.12 -13.52 4.94
C ASP A 79 3.75 -14.98 5.18
N THR A 80 2.70 -15.22 5.97
CA THR A 80 2.19 -16.57 6.24
C THR A 80 1.76 -17.27 4.96
N PHE A 81 1.09 -16.55 4.04
CA PHE A 81 0.74 -17.07 2.72
C PHE A 81 1.99 -17.51 1.94
N CYS A 82 3.06 -16.70 1.95
CA CYS A 82 4.29 -16.98 1.21
C CYS A 82 5.04 -18.20 1.76
N GLU A 83 4.93 -18.48 3.06
CA GLU A 83 5.50 -19.65 3.74
C GLU A 83 4.75 -20.96 3.44
N LEU A 84 3.52 -20.90 2.92
CA LEU A 84 2.74 -22.09 2.57
C LEU A 84 3.46 -22.95 1.50
N PRO A 85 3.19 -24.28 1.49
CA PRO A 85 3.64 -25.17 0.42
C PRO A 85 3.22 -24.67 -0.98
N ALA A 86 4.04 -24.99 -1.99
CA ALA A 86 3.83 -24.48 -3.35
C ALA A 86 2.50 -24.95 -3.96
N ASP A 87 2.11 -26.20 -3.72
CA ASP A 87 0.84 -26.80 -4.14
C ASP A 87 -0.37 -26.07 -3.55
N ILE A 88 -0.30 -25.67 -2.27
CA ILE A 88 -1.36 -24.89 -1.61
C ILE A 88 -1.45 -23.47 -2.21
N LYS A 89 -0.31 -22.79 -2.41
CA LYS A 89 -0.28 -21.45 -3.01
C LYS A 89 -0.78 -21.46 -4.46
N ASP A 90 -0.47 -22.53 -5.20
CA ASP A 90 -0.78 -22.63 -6.62
C ASP A 90 -2.30 -22.70 -6.89
N VAL A 91 -3.11 -23.12 -5.90
CA VAL A 91 -4.59 -23.05 -5.95
C VAL A 91 -5.09 -21.62 -6.15
N TYR A 92 -4.36 -20.62 -5.64
CA TYR A 92 -4.75 -19.22 -5.67
C TYR A 92 -4.13 -18.44 -6.82
N LEU A 93 -3.46 -19.09 -7.77
CA LEU A 93 -2.81 -18.40 -8.88
C LEU A 93 -3.79 -17.49 -9.64
N ARG A 94 -3.31 -16.30 -9.95
CA ARG A 94 -3.99 -15.35 -10.82
C ARG A 94 -4.25 -16.02 -12.17
N LYS A 95 -5.53 -16.08 -12.54
CA LYS A 95 -5.96 -16.68 -13.81
C LYS A 95 -5.61 -15.79 -14.99
N ARG A 96 -5.48 -16.39 -16.17
CA ARG A 96 -5.27 -15.67 -17.45
C ARG A 96 -6.60 -15.40 -18.15
N ASP A 97 -7.58 -14.93 -17.40
CA ASP A 97 -8.93 -14.60 -17.87
C ASP A 97 -9.15 -13.08 -18.04
N GLY A 98 -8.08 -12.30 -17.91
CA GLY A 98 -8.12 -10.84 -17.97
C GLY A 98 -8.43 -10.18 -16.62
N VAL A 99 -8.79 -10.94 -15.59
CA VAL A 99 -9.03 -10.41 -14.24
C VAL A 99 -7.72 -10.31 -13.48
N ASN A 100 -7.42 -9.14 -12.92
CA ASN A 100 -6.20 -8.93 -12.15
C ASN A 100 -6.33 -9.41 -10.68
N HIS A 101 -6.89 -10.59 -10.45
CA HIS A 101 -7.17 -11.12 -9.11
C HIS A 101 -6.44 -12.45 -8.87
N GLY A 102 -5.80 -12.58 -7.71
CA GLY A 102 -5.12 -13.79 -7.25
C GLY A 102 -3.61 -13.64 -7.12
N TYR A 103 -2.97 -14.76 -6.80
CA TYR A 103 -1.56 -14.87 -6.49
C TYR A 103 -0.67 -14.88 -7.74
N VAL A 104 0.41 -14.12 -7.69
CA VAL A 104 1.47 -14.03 -8.69
C VAL A 104 2.76 -14.53 -8.04
N LYS A 105 3.23 -15.68 -8.52
CA LYS A 105 4.47 -16.29 -8.02
C LYS A 105 5.72 -15.61 -8.57
N PRO A 106 6.85 -15.68 -7.85
CA PRO A 106 8.13 -15.19 -8.33
C PRO A 106 8.46 -15.69 -9.73
N GLY A 107 8.90 -14.76 -10.57
CA GLY A 107 9.33 -14.99 -11.94
C GLY A 107 8.23 -15.12 -12.99
N GLN A 108 6.97 -14.84 -12.65
CA GLN A 108 5.88 -14.70 -13.63
C GLN A 108 5.92 -13.35 -14.36
N GLU A 109 6.01 -12.26 -13.60
CA GLU A 109 6.03 -10.91 -14.14
C GLU A 109 7.42 -10.49 -14.58
N LYS A 110 7.49 -9.52 -15.49
CA LYS A 110 8.74 -8.93 -15.96
C LYS A 110 8.71 -7.42 -15.83
N PHE A 111 9.74 -6.86 -15.21
CA PHE A 111 9.83 -5.43 -14.93
C PHE A 111 10.04 -4.58 -16.20
N ASP A 112 10.92 -5.04 -17.11
CA ASP A 112 11.29 -4.35 -18.37
C ASP A 112 10.94 -5.20 -19.61
N GLY A 113 10.00 -6.14 -19.46
CA GLY A 113 9.68 -7.15 -20.48
C GLY A 113 10.75 -8.24 -20.67
N LYS A 114 11.91 -8.14 -20.00
CA LYS A 114 13.02 -9.10 -20.10
C LYS A 114 13.31 -9.77 -18.75
N LYS A 115 13.57 -8.99 -17.71
CA LYS A 115 13.97 -9.45 -16.38
C LYS A 115 12.76 -9.89 -15.57
N LYS A 116 12.78 -11.16 -15.15
CA LYS A 116 11.78 -11.75 -14.26
C LYS A 116 11.82 -11.08 -12.89
N GLU A 117 10.66 -10.70 -12.36
CA GLU A 117 10.52 -10.16 -11.01
C GLU A 117 10.52 -11.30 -9.98
N LEU A 118 11.44 -11.25 -9.02
CA LEU A 118 11.53 -12.25 -7.95
C LEU A 118 10.74 -11.79 -6.72
N ARG A 119 9.43 -11.57 -6.90
CA ARG A 119 8.53 -11.19 -5.79
C ARG A 119 7.29 -12.06 -5.75
N HIS A 120 6.77 -12.23 -4.55
CA HIS A 120 5.40 -12.67 -4.34
C HIS A 120 4.48 -11.45 -4.43
N ALA A 121 3.31 -11.61 -5.05
CA ALA A 121 2.26 -10.62 -5.01
C ALA A 121 0.90 -11.32 -4.96
N PHE A 122 -0.06 -10.77 -4.22
CA PHE A 122 -1.44 -11.24 -4.22
C PHE A 122 -2.33 -10.04 -4.57
N ASN A 123 -2.94 -10.09 -5.76
CA ASN A 123 -3.74 -8.99 -6.25
C ASN A 123 -5.19 -9.18 -5.80
N ILE A 124 -5.74 -8.22 -5.07
CA ILE A 124 -7.08 -8.29 -4.49
C ILE A 124 -7.95 -7.21 -5.15
N CYS A 125 -8.59 -7.57 -6.27
CA CYS A 125 -9.54 -6.68 -6.95
C CYS A 125 -11.01 -6.94 -6.57
N MET A 126 -11.28 -7.99 -5.80
CA MET A 126 -12.62 -8.42 -5.39
C MET A 126 -12.51 -8.98 -3.98
N LEU A 127 -13.33 -8.48 -3.05
CA LEU A 127 -13.36 -8.97 -1.66
C LEU A 127 -14.31 -10.16 -1.46
N SER A 128 -15.17 -10.42 -2.45
CA SER A 128 -16.10 -11.55 -2.47
C SER A 128 -15.57 -12.68 -3.36
N GLY A 129 -15.67 -13.92 -2.88
CA GLY A 129 -15.47 -15.11 -3.72
C GLY A 129 -14.47 -16.12 -3.15
N ALA A 130 -14.41 -17.29 -3.79
CA ALA A 130 -13.59 -18.43 -3.42
C ALA A 130 -12.08 -18.25 -3.69
N SER A 131 -11.66 -17.10 -4.21
CA SER A 131 -10.28 -16.83 -4.64
C SER A 131 -9.41 -16.17 -3.57
N LEU A 132 -9.95 -15.92 -2.36
CA LEU A 132 -9.17 -15.48 -1.20
C LEU A 132 -8.75 -16.67 -0.34
N PRO A 133 -7.55 -16.65 0.27
CA PRO A 133 -6.97 -17.78 0.98
C PRO A 133 -7.57 -17.99 2.38
N GLU A 134 -8.89 -18.04 2.50
CA GLU A 134 -9.57 -18.16 3.80
C GLU A 134 -9.30 -19.51 4.49
N ASP A 135 -9.26 -20.61 3.73
CA ASP A 135 -9.02 -21.95 4.27
C ASP A 135 -7.64 -22.09 4.92
N PRO A 136 -6.51 -21.74 4.25
CA PRO A 136 -5.21 -21.77 4.89
C PRO A 136 -4.97 -20.57 5.82
N LEU A 137 -5.72 -19.47 5.69
CA LEU A 137 -5.57 -18.23 6.47
C LEU A 137 -6.93 -17.72 6.97
N PRO A 138 -7.49 -18.32 8.05
CA PRO A 138 -8.77 -17.90 8.59
C PRO A 138 -8.77 -16.41 8.98
N GLY A 139 -9.87 -15.73 8.66
CA GLY A 139 -10.06 -14.29 8.87
C GLY A 139 -9.41 -13.40 7.82
N PHE A 140 -8.69 -13.94 6.83
CA PHE A 140 -7.99 -13.15 5.82
C PHE A 140 -8.94 -12.16 5.13
N ARG A 141 -10.10 -12.63 4.68
CA ARG A 141 -11.07 -11.80 3.96
C ARG A 141 -11.52 -10.60 4.79
N ASP A 142 -11.89 -10.82 6.04
CA ASP A 142 -12.51 -9.80 6.87
C ASP A 142 -11.49 -8.73 7.28
N HIS A 143 -10.26 -9.12 7.63
CA HIS A 143 -9.19 -8.17 7.97
C HIS A 143 -8.76 -7.33 6.75
N ILE A 144 -8.63 -7.94 5.57
CA ILE A 144 -8.30 -7.20 4.35
C ILE A 144 -9.47 -6.30 3.92
N ALA A 145 -10.72 -6.75 4.06
CA ALA A 145 -11.88 -5.94 3.77
C ALA A 145 -11.97 -4.72 4.68
N ASP A 146 -11.65 -4.88 5.96
CA ASP A 146 -11.60 -3.79 6.92
C ASP A 146 -10.50 -2.76 6.59
N LEU A 147 -9.27 -3.21 6.30
CA LEU A 147 -8.19 -2.34 5.85
C LEU A 147 -8.53 -1.62 4.53
N THR A 148 -9.25 -2.28 3.61
CA THR A 148 -9.67 -1.67 2.34
C THR A 148 -10.63 -0.51 2.55
N LYS A 149 -11.45 -0.52 3.61
CA LYS A 149 -12.29 0.64 3.98
C LYS A 149 -11.42 1.83 4.34
N ASP A 150 -10.36 1.62 5.13
CA ASP A 150 -9.44 2.70 5.51
C ASP A 150 -8.70 3.28 4.29
N PHE A 151 -8.25 2.43 3.37
CA PHE A 151 -7.66 2.90 2.10
C PHE A 151 -8.65 3.71 1.26
N ARG A 152 -9.93 3.30 1.21
CA ARG A 152 -10.96 4.04 0.48
C ARG A 152 -11.19 5.42 1.07
N ASN A 153 -11.34 5.50 2.39
CA ASN A 153 -11.58 6.76 3.09
C ASN A 153 -10.38 7.72 2.92
N LEU A 154 -9.16 7.21 3.10
CA LEU A 154 -7.94 8.00 2.85
C LEU A 154 -7.88 8.47 1.39
N SER A 155 -8.18 7.59 0.42
CA SER A 155 -8.19 7.95 -1.00
C SER A 155 -9.20 9.06 -1.30
N SER A 156 -10.40 8.99 -0.72
CA SER A 156 -11.41 10.03 -0.91
C SER A 156 -10.94 11.38 -0.35
N LEU A 157 -10.37 11.39 0.86
CA LEU A 157 -9.84 12.60 1.48
C LEU A 157 -8.70 13.25 0.66
N LEU A 158 -7.81 12.42 0.09
CA LEU A 158 -6.75 12.90 -0.81
C LEU A 158 -7.31 13.46 -2.12
N LEU A 159 -8.35 12.83 -2.68
CA LEU A 159 -9.03 13.32 -3.87
C LEU A 159 -9.77 14.63 -3.62
N GLN A 160 -10.39 14.81 -2.46
CA GLN A 160 -10.97 16.10 -2.04
C GLN A 160 -9.91 17.21 -1.98
N ALA A 161 -8.74 16.93 -1.39
CA ALA A 161 -7.65 17.91 -1.35
C ALA A 161 -7.11 18.26 -2.74
N LEU A 162 -6.95 17.25 -3.63
CA LEU A 162 -6.55 17.49 -5.01
C LEU A 162 -7.60 18.30 -5.79
N ALA A 163 -8.89 18.02 -5.59
CA ALA A 163 -9.98 18.79 -6.18
C ALA A 163 -9.90 20.26 -5.77
N VAL A 164 -9.74 20.54 -4.47
CA VAL A 164 -9.54 21.90 -3.94
C VAL A 164 -8.34 22.58 -4.60
N ALA A 165 -7.21 21.87 -4.73
CA ALA A 165 -6.02 22.43 -5.35
C ALA A 165 -6.21 22.80 -6.84
N LEU A 166 -7.12 22.10 -7.52
CA LEU A 166 -7.50 22.32 -8.92
C LEU A 166 -8.68 23.29 -9.08
N GLY A 167 -9.14 23.92 -7.99
CA GLY A 167 -10.27 24.85 -8.00
C GLY A 167 -11.61 24.18 -8.28
N LYS A 168 -11.79 22.94 -7.84
CA LYS A 168 -13.06 22.19 -7.89
C LYS A 168 -13.76 22.19 -6.54
#